data_AF-A0A6A5KC80-F1
#
_entry.id   AF-A0A6A5KC80-F1
#
_cell.length_a   1.000
_cell.length_b   1.000
_cell.length_c   1.000
_cell.angle_alpha   90.00
_cell.angle_beta   90.00
_cell.angle_gamma   90.00
#
_symmetry.space_group_name_H-M   'P 1'
#
loop_
_entity.id
_entity.type
_entity.pdbx_description
1 polymer ?
#
loop_
_entity_poly.entity_id
_entity_poly.type
_entity_poly.pdbx_seq_one_letter_code
_entity_poly.pdbx_strand_id
1 'polypeptide(L)'
;MYLGLSLLLTVKALDLSSFAGQAESKLLMESVAGKEATPQAREMLIQANKEKPDYTCTKTKPCELGCCGPLDDTGTGACGFGPVFCGSKCTSDCKRKAECDPGDWGIQYVNMTECPLNVCCSKHGFCGTTVDFCGPNPVAHPQCDISQRTADARTIGYYEGWNYQRPCGNMEPEDIPLGHWTHINFAFALINPKTFHIEDMDPGTGSRYGRVAGLQAKQPDLKVWIAVGGWAMNDPGPYRTVFSDMAASEAKQDKFFDSLLTFMQRYNLDGVDLDWEYPVAEDRGGIPADFDNYVNLLRRLRQRLNSSGREYGITLTLPASYWYLRGFNLQAMEPYLSWFNIMTYDIHGVWDAKIDSLGPIAQAHTNLTEIKMGLELLWRNNINPARVVLGLGFYGRSFTMKDPGCMRAGCEFTEGANGGTCTGTPGVLSAAEINEIIDNGATVTYDEEAAVQIVTWDSNQWVSFDDTKTLKTKLDFAHQHCLGGTMVWAIDLDDGSLTNALGKNIKRRKLPIYAPKQSFECGERPEL
;
A
#
# COMPACT_ATOMS: atom_id res chain seq x y z
N MET A 1 -31.50 21.88 -44.12
CA MET A 1 -30.13 22.45 -44.16
C MET A 1 -29.49 22.12 -42.83
N TYR A 2 -29.15 20.84 -42.62
CA TYR A 2 -27.85 20.23 -42.98
C TYR A 2 -26.73 20.83 -42.12
N LEU A 3 -26.29 20.10 -41.09
CA LEU A 3 -25.10 19.23 -41.16
C LEU A 3 -23.88 20.01 -41.67
N GLY A 4 -22.91 20.24 -40.78
CA GLY A 4 -21.55 20.60 -41.19
C GLY A 4 -20.89 21.71 -40.39
N LEU A 5 -20.75 21.56 -39.07
CA LEU A 5 -19.75 22.34 -38.32
C LEU A 5 -19.32 21.65 -37.00
N SER A 6 -19.33 20.30 -36.99
CA SER A 6 -18.77 19.47 -35.90
C SER A 6 -17.70 18.48 -36.40
N LEU A 7 -17.14 18.72 -37.58
CA LEU A 7 -16.06 17.92 -38.15
C LEU A 7 -15.21 18.89 -38.99
N LEU A 8 -13.88 18.85 -38.83
CA LEU A 8 -12.88 19.78 -39.42
C LEU A 8 -12.53 20.99 -38.55
N LEU A 9 -11.82 20.75 -37.44
CA LEU A 9 -10.67 21.59 -37.02
C LEU A 9 -9.76 20.92 -35.98
N THR A 10 -10.03 19.68 -35.57
CA THR A 10 -9.21 18.91 -34.59
C THR A 10 -8.47 17.70 -35.17
N VAL A 11 -8.17 17.68 -36.48
CA VAL A 11 -7.39 16.60 -37.08
C VAL A 11 -6.47 17.15 -38.18
N LYS A 12 -5.36 17.78 -37.78
CA LYS A 12 -4.13 18.00 -38.59
C LYS A 12 -3.14 18.90 -37.83
N ALA A 13 -2.50 18.36 -36.80
CA ALA A 13 -1.19 18.80 -36.27
C ALA A 13 -0.69 17.93 -35.09
N LEU A 14 -1.15 16.69 -34.96
CA LEU A 14 -0.62 15.74 -33.99
C LEU A 14 -0.30 14.46 -34.75
N ASP A 15 1.00 14.22 -34.93
CA ASP A 15 1.48 13.00 -35.54
C ASP A 15 1.41 11.86 -34.51
N LEU A 16 0.25 11.20 -34.47
CA LEU A 16 -0.02 10.01 -33.66
C LEU A 16 0.83 8.79 -34.06
N SER A 17 1.63 8.89 -35.12
CA SER A 17 2.60 7.86 -35.51
C SER A 17 3.95 8.01 -34.81
N SER A 18 4.18 9.13 -34.11
CA SER A 18 5.38 9.36 -33.30
C SER A 18 5.09 9.12 -31.80
N PHE A 19 6.10 8.61 -31.09
CA PHE A 19 6.09 8.49 -29.62
C PHE A 19 5.80 9.85 -28.94
N ALA A 20 6.28 10.95 -29.53
CA ALA A 20 6.07 12.32 -29.07
C ALA A 20 4.59 12.76 -29.12
N GLY A 21 3.83 12.37 -30.16
CA GLY A 21 2.41 12.70 -30.28
C GLY A 21 1.51 12.01 -29.25
N GLN A 22 2.00 10.97 -28.56
CA GLN A 22 1.29 10.24 -27.51
C GLN A 22 1.77 10.62 -26.10
N ALA A 23 3.03 11.01 -25.94
CA ALA A 23 3.54 11.56 -24.68
C ALA A 23 2.95 12.96 -24.41
N GLU A 24 2.87 13.85 -25.41
CA GLU A 24 2.34 15.21 -25.22
C GLU A 24 0.81 15.26 -25.06
N SER A 25 0.06 14.24 -25.50
CA SER A 25 -1.41 14.19 -25.36
C SER A 25 -1.89 13.72 -23.98
N LYS A 26 -0.99 13.31 -23.07
CA LYS A 26 -1.40 12.62 -21.84
C LYS A 26 -1.04 13.29 -20.52
N LEU A 27 -0.16 14.29 -20.56
CA LEU A 27 0.28 15.03 -19.38
C LEU A 27 -0.69 16.10 -18.86
N LEU A 28 -1.85 16.27 -19.49
CA LEU A 28 -2.97 17.04 -18.91
C LEU A 28 -4.12 16.16 -18.37
N MET A 29 -4.04 14.83 -18.50
CA MET A 29 -5.10 13.89 -18.11
C MET A 29 -4.64 12.81 -17.11
N GLU A 30 -3.38 12.84 -16.68
CA GLU A 30 -2.84 11.95 -15.65
C GLU A 30 -2.41 12.70 -14.37
N SER A 31 -2.75 14.00 -14.25
CA SER A 31 -2.48 14.83 -13.07
C SER A 31 -3.47 14.61 -11.91
N VAL A 32 -4.22 13.50 -11.92
CA VAL A 32 -5.11 13.11 -10.83
C VAL A 32 -4.79 11.65 -10.50
N ALA A 33 -4.18 11.48 -9.32
CA ALA A 33 -3.91 10.22 -8.62
C ALA A 33 -2.81 9.32 -9.20
N GLY A 34 -1.90 8.82 -8.35
CA GLY A 34 -0.76 7.98 -8.69
C GLY A 34 -1.12 6.71 -9.47
N LYS A 35 -1.14 6.78 -10.81
CA LYS A 35 -1.36 5.61 -11.65
C LYS A 35 -0.07 4.80 -11.77
N GLU A 36 -0.18 3.52 -11.46
CA GLU A 36 0.89 2.55 -11.24
C GLU A 36 1.75 2.27 -12.48
N ALA A 37 2.62 3.21 -12.79
CA ALA A 37 3.72 3.03 -13.72
C ALA A 37 4.85 2.24 -13.03
N THR A 38 5.43 1.30 -13.77
CA THR A 38 6.71 0.62 -13.47
C THR A 38 7.88 1.60 -13.44
N PRO A 39 9.08 1.23 -12.93
CA PRO A 39 10.21 2.17 -12.87
C PRO A 39 10.60 2.77 -14.19
N GLN A 40 10.61 2.01 -15.29
CA GLN A 40 11.02 2.56 -16.57
C GLN A 40 9.90 3.44 -17.16
N ALA A 41 8.63 3.10 -16.93
CA ALA A 41 7.52 4.01 -17.23
C ALA A 41 7.55 5.28 -16.34
N ARG A 42 7.97 5.18 -15.08
CA ARG A 42 8.19 6.32 -14.18
C ARG A 42 9.37 7.18 -14.65
N GLU A 43 10.50 6.58 -15.04
CA GLU A 43 11.67 7.29 -15.60
C GLU A 43 11.26 8.11 -16.83
N MET A 44 10.38 7.56 -17.67
CA MET A 44 9.81 8.31 -18.78
C MET A 44 8.90 9.46 -18.36
N LEU A 45 8.03 9.27 -17.36
CA LEU A 45 7.19 10.34 -16.82
C LEU A 45 8.04 11.46 -16.20
N ILE A 46 9.13 11.10 -15.52
CA ILE A 46 10.12 12.03 -14.96
C ILE A 46 10.74 12.87 -16.07
N GLN A 47 11.22 12.22 -17.13
CA GLN A 47 11.76 12.92 -18.30
C GLN A 47 10.71 13.84 -18.93
N ALA A 48 9.45 13.40 -18.98
CA ALA A 48 8.37 14.20 -19.54
C ALA A 48 8.01 15.44 -18.73
N ASN A 49 8.25 15.41 -17.42
CA ASN A 49 8.01 16.53 -16.52
C ASN A 49 9.19 17.53 -16.46
N LYS A 50 10.40 17.18 -16.93
CA LYS A 50 11.62 18.02 -16.85
C LYS A 50 11.71 19.10 -17.95
N GLU A 51 10.59 19.74 -18.29
CA GLU A 51 10.36 20.47 -19.56
C GLU A 51 10.38 19.53 -20.77
N LYS A 52 9.80 19.97 -21.91
CA LYS A 52 9.46 19.13 -23.08
C LYS A 52 10.50 18.01 -23.29
N PRO A 53 10.14 16.74 -23.00
CA PRO A 53 11.08 15.65 -23.09
C PRO A 53 11.63 15.58 -24.51
N ASP A 54 12.94 15.70 -24.64
CA ASP A 54 13.58 15.56 -25.94
C ASP A 54 13.75 14.08 -26.27
N TYR A 55 12.69 13.49 -26.82
CA TYR A 55 12.71 12.13 -27.37
C TYR A 55 13.37 12.06 -28.76
N THR A 56 13.92 13.18 -29.24
CA THR A 56 14.71 13.19 -30.46
C THR A 56 16.14 12.83 -30.16
N CYS A 57 16.74 12.15 -31.12
CA CYS A 57 18.12 11.71 -31.04
C CYS A 57 18.80 11.99 -32.37
N THR A 58 20.12 12.04 -32.34
CA THR A 58 20.93 12.14 -33.55
C THR A 58 22.10 11.19 -33.43
N LYS A 59 22.91 11.08 -34.48
CA LYS A 59 24.14 10.28 -34.43
C LYS A 59 25.09 10.69 -33.29
N THR A 60 25.04 11.94 -32.84
CA THR A 60 25.89 12.48 -31.77
C THR A 60 25.14 12.75 -30.46
N LYS A 61 23.81 12.64 -30.47
CA LYS A 61 22.95 12.76 -29.29
C LYS A 61 22.21 11.43 -29.07
N PRO A 62 22.76 10.51 -28.26
CA PRO A 62 22.11 9.23 -28.00
C PRO A 62 20.86 9.41 -27.12
N CYS A 63 20.00 8.39 -27.13
CA CYS A 63 18.86 8.30 -26.24
C CYS A 63 19.30 7.97 -24.80
N GLU A 64 18.61 8.56 -23.82
CA GLU A 64 18.74 8.14 -22.41
C GLU A 64 18.10 6.76 -22.20
N LEU A 65 17.00 6.48 -22.91
CA LEU A 65 16.25 5.23 -22.89
C LEU A 65 16.09 4.65 -24.29
N GLY A 66 16.36 3.34 -24.41
CA GLY A 66 16.25 2.61 -25.68
C GLY A 66 17.34 3.00 -26.68
N CYS A 67 17.10 2.70 -27.96
CA CYS A 67 17.99 3.09 -29.04
C CYS A 67 17.45 4.28 -29.84
N CYS A 68 18.39 5.07 -30.35
CA CYS A 68 18.16 6.07 -31.36
C CYS A 68 17.97 5.46 -32.74
N GLY A 69 16.80 5.66 -33.34
CA GLY A 69 16.59 5.41 -34.76
C GLY A 69 15.16 5.01 -35.13
N PRO A 70 14.85 4.85 -36.43
CA PRO A 70 15.69 5.22 -37.57
C PRO A 70 15.88 6.74 -37.70
N LEU A 71 17.04 7.18 -38.20
CA LEU A 71 17.28 8.60 -38.52
C LEU A 71 16.62 8.97 -39.85
N ASP A 72 16.05 10.16 -39.93
CA ASP A 72 15.56 10.78 -41.15
C ASP A 72 16.70 11.43 -41.97
N ASP A 73 16.35 12.03 -43.11
CA ASP A 73 17.31 12.69 -44.01
C ASP A 73 18.02 13.89 -43.37
N THR A 74 17.49 14.43 -42.27
CA THR A 74 18.11 15.51 -41.49
C THR A 74 19.08 14.98 -40.42
N GLY A 75 19.17 13.66 -40.26
CA GLY A 75 19.96 13.01 -39.22
C GLY A 75 19.30 12.97 -37.86
N THR A 76 17.99 13.21 -37.81
CA THR A 76 17.16 13.22 -36.60
C THR A 76 16.35 11.93 -36.50
N GLY A 77 16.36 11.28 -35.35
CA GLY A 77 15.58 10.08 -35.07
C GLY A 77 14.78 10.20 -33.77
N ALA A 78 14.13 9.09 -33.40
CA ALA A 78 13.38 8.97 -32.15
C ALA A 78 14.00 7.90 -31.23
N CYS A 79 13.77 8.06 -29.93
CA CYS A 79 14.13 7.07 -28.92
C CYS A 79 13.05 6.01 -28.75
N GLY A 80 13.44 4.73 -28.68
CA GLY A 80 12.49 3.64 -28.47
C GLY A 80 13.14 2.26 -28.27
N PHE A 81 12.29 1.27 -28.04
CA PHE A 81 12.68 -0.13 -27.75
C PHE A 81 12.21 -1.09 -28.85
N GLY A 82 12.61 -2.36 -28.76
CA GLY A 82 12.15 -3.40 -29.67
C GLY A 82 12.90 -3.45 -31.00
N PRO A 83 12.53 -4.38 -31.90
CA PRO A 83 13.28 -4.67 -33.12
C PRO A 83 13.35 -3.48 -34.09
N VAL A 84 12.37 -2.58 -34.07
CA VAL A 84 12.34 -1.38 -34.93
C VAL A 84 13.48 -0.42 -34.61
N PHE A 85 13.68 -0.16 -33.32
CA PHE A 85 14.69 0.78 -32.81
C PHE A 85 16.03 0.08 -32.58
N CYS A 86 15.98 -1.16 -32.08
CA CYS A 86 17.13 -1.95 -31.67
C CYS A 86 17.59 -3.02 -32.66
N GLY A 87 17.13 -2.94 -33.91
CA GLY A 87 17.63 -3.74 -35.02
C GLY A 87 18.85 -3.11 -35.70
N SER A 88 19.05 -3.42 -36.98
CA SER A 88 20.17 -2.93 -37.80
C SER A 88 20.20 -1.40 -38.01
N LYS A 89 19.16 -0.69 -37.58
CA LYS A 89 19.00 0.77 -37.73
C LYS A 89 19.35 1.54 -36.46
N CYS A 90 19.77 0.85 -35.40
CA CYS A 90 20.19 1.47 -34.16
C CYS A 90 21.49 2.26 -34.34
N THR A 91 21.50 3.56 -34.02
CA THR A 91 22.69 4.41 -34.12
C THR A 91 23.33 4.76 -32.78
N SER A 92 22.74 4.32 -31.66
CA SER A 92 23.32 4.43 -30.31
C SER A 92 23.70 3.05 -29.76
N ASP A 93 23.03 2.57 -28.71
CA ASP A 93 23.18 1.23 -28.17
C ASP A 93 21.83 0.61 -27.81
N CYS A 94 21.81 -0.71 -27.68
CA CYS A 94 20.64 -1.52 -27.33
C CYS A 94 20.83 -2.29 -26.04
N LYS A 95 21.58 -1.72 -25.09
CA LYS A 95 21.85 -2.39 -23.81
C LYS A 95 20.62 -2.41 -22.92
N ARG A 96 19.73 -1.41 -23.05
CA ARG A 96 18.45 -1.38 -22.33
C ARG A 96 17.37 -2.08 -23.15
N LYS A 97 16.70 -3.03 -22.51
CA LYS A 97 15.55 -3.76 -23.05
C LYS A 97 14.24 -3.12 -22.58
N ALA A 98 13.18 -3.31 -23.34
CA ALA A 98 11.83 -2.97 -22.91
C ALA A 98 11.47 -3.80 -21.67
N GLU A 99 10.49 -3.34 -20.89
CA GLU A 99 10.02 -4.12 -19.75
C GLU A 99 9.37 -5.41 -20.21
N CYS A 100 8.32 -5.30 -21.02
CA CYS A 100 7.51 -6.41 -21.49
C CYS A 100 7.57 -6.57 -23.02
N ASP A 101 7.10 -7.72 -23.51
CA ASP A 101 6.92 -7.96 -24.93
C ASP A 101 5.52 -7.53 -25.38
N PRO A 102 5.39 -6.45 -26.19
CA PRO A 102 4.10 -6.05 -26.75
C PRO A 102 3.63 -6.94 -27.90
N GLY A 103 4.45 -7.90 -28.32
CA GLY A 103 4.12 -8.92 -29.31
C GLY A 103 5.36 -9.39 -30.07
N ASP A 104 5.71 -10.67 -29.91
CA ASP A 104 6.76 -11.42 -30.62
C ASP A 104 8.07 -10.65 -30.90
N TRP A 105 8.42 -9.64 -30.11
CA TRP A 105 9.70 -8.93 -30.25
C TRP A 105 10.83 -9.92 -29.96
N GLY A 106 10.64 -10.79 -28.97
CA GLY A 106 11.59 -11.81 -28.55
C GLY A 106 12.48 -11.34 -27.40
N ILE A 107 12.94 -12.30 -26.62
CA ILE A 107 13.61 -12.10 -25.32
C ILE A 107 14.91 -11.28 -25.40
N GLN A 108 15.49 -11.12 -26.58
CA GLN A 108 16.65 -10.25 -26.79
C GLN A 108 16.31 -8.76 -26.65
N TYR A 109 15.05 -8.35 -26.82
CA TYR A 109 14.63 -6.95 -26.74
C TYR A 109 13.86 -6.58 -25.46
N VAL A 110 13.48 -7.57 -24.66
CA VAL A 110 12.60 -7.39 -23.48
C VAL A 110 13.20 -8.03 -22.22
N ASN A 111 12.88 -7.49 -21.05
CA ASN A 111 13.28 -8.05 -19.76
C ASN A 111 12.38 -9.22 -19.36
N MET A 112 11.11 -9.17 -19.72
CA MET A 112 10.13 -10.23 -19.49
C MET A 112 9.14 -10.31 -20.65
N THR A 113 8.56 -11.49 -20.85
CA THR A 113 7.55 -11.69 -21.90
C THR A 113 6.20 -11.12 -21.49
N GLU A 114 5.84 -11.23 -20.21
CA GLU A 114 4.59 -10.77 -19.65
C GLU A 114 4.83 -9.84 -18.47
N CYS A 115 3.92 -8.91 -18.24
CA CYS A 115 3.98 -8.01 -17.10
C CYS A 115 3.60 -8.72 -15.79
N PRO A 116 4.27 -8.43 -14.67
CA PRO A 116 3.86 -8.89 -13.36
C PRO A 116 2.42 -8.53 -13.03
N LEU A 117 1.77 -9.35 -12.20
CA LEU A 117 0.38 -9.14 -11.78
C LEU A 117 -0.64 -9.09 -12.93
N ASN A 118 -0.31 -9.59 -14.12
CA ASN A 118 -1.17 -9.57 -15.30
C ASN A 118 -1.66 -8.14 -15.65
N VAL A 119 -0.83 -7.14 -15.40
CA VAL A 119 -1.05 -5.79 -15.96
C VAL A 119 -0.70 -5.81 -17.46
N CYS A 120 -1.03 -4.75 -18.19
CA CYS A 120 -0.95 -4.78 -19.64
C CYS A 120 0.41 -4.30 -20.14
N CYS A 121 0.88 -4.91 -21.23
CA CYS A 121 2.03 -4.41 -21.97
C CYS A 121 1.57 -3.39 -23.02
N SER A 122 1.98 -2.13 -22.88
CA SER A 122 1.77 -1.13 -23.92
C SER A 122 2.53 -1.50 -25.19
N LYS A 123 2.09 -1.03 -26.36
CA LYS A 123 2.75 -1.24 -27.66
C LYS A 123 4.23 -0.82 -27.73
N HIS A 124 4.69 -0.07 -26.73
CA HIS A 124 6.07 0.43 -26.61
C HIS A 124 6.93 -0.41 -25.65
N GLY A 125 6.38 -1.48 -25.08
CA GLY A 125 7.09 -2.42 -24.21
C GLY A 125 7.18 -1.99 -22.74
N PHE A 126 6.18 -1.25 -22.24
CA PHE A 126 6.07 -0.88 -20.82
C PHE A 126 4.84 -1.50 -20.18
N CYS A 127 4.95 -1.86 -18.91
CA CYS A 127 3.85 -2.41 -18.14
C CYS A 127 3.01 -1.31 -17.47
N GLY A 128 1.70 -1.50 -17.41
CA GLY A 128 0.81 -0.57 -16.70
C GLY A 128 -0.65 -0.99 -16.72
N THR A 129 -1.46 -0.28 -15.93
CA THR A 129 -2.87 -0.61 -15.70
C THR A 129 -3.86 0.31 -16.41
N THR A 130 -3.39 1.46 -16.92
CA THR A 130 -4.29 2.48 -17.51
C THR A 130 -4.76 2.10 -18.91
N VAL A 131 -5.76 2.82 -19.42
CA VAL A 131 -6.32 2.64 -20.77
C VAL A 131 -5.26 2.68 -21.88
N ASP A 132 -4.17 3.40 -21.65
CA ASP A 132 -3.05 3.50 -22.59
C ASP A 132 -2.22 2.22 -22.71
N PHE A 133 -2.20 1.42 -21.64
CA PHE A 133 -1.53 0.13 -21.60
C PHE A 133 -2.50 -0.98 -21.96
N CYS A 134 -3.74 -0.92 -21.45
CA CYS A 134 -4.72 -2.00 -21.54
C CYS A 134 -5.75 -1.85 -22.66
N GLY A 135 -5.79 -0.71 -23.33
CA GLY A 135 -6.91 -0.36 -24.20
C GLY A 135 -8.22 -0.14 -23.42
N PRO A 136 -9.36 -0.04 -24.12
CA PRO A 136 -10.65 0.32 -23.52
C PRO A 136 -11.34 -0.81 -22.73
N ASN A 137 -10.67 -1.96 -22.54
CA ASN A 137 -11.27 -3.13 -21.91
C ASN A 137 -11.03 -3.08 -20.39
N PRO A 138 -12.05 -2.76 -19.57
CA PRO A 138 -11.88 -2.68 -18.13
C PRO A 138 -11.67 -4.07 -17.51
N VAL A 139 -10.92 -4.13 -16.42
CA VAL A 139 -10.86 -5.32 -15.56
C VAL A 139 -12.25 -5.55 -14.97
N ALA A 140 -12.70 -6.81 -14.95
CA ALA A 140 -13.95 -7.14 -14.28
C ALA A 140 -13.81 -6.92 -12.76
N HIS A 141 -14.60 -6.02 -12.20
CA HIS A 141 -14.66 -5.80 -10.77
C HIS A 141 -15.71 -6.71 -10.13
N PRO A 142 -15.45 -7.28 -8.94
CA PRO A 142 -16.49 -7.93 -8.17
C PRO A 142 -17.61 -6.94 -7.84
N GLN A 143 -18.86 -7.41 -7.90
CA GLN A 143 -20.04 -6.62 -7.58
C GLN A 143 -20.99 -7.42 -6.70
N CYS A 144 -21.30 -6.89 -5.53
CA CYS A 144 -22.25 -7.43 -4.58
C CYS A 144 -23.27 -6.37 -4.19
N ASP A 145 -24.48 -6.81 -3.85
CA ASP A 145 -25.48 -5.92 -3.26
C ASP A 145 -25.02 -5.51 -1.86
N ILE A 146 -24.98 -4.20 -1.60
CA ILE A 146 -24.55 -3.63 -0.32
C ILE A 146 -25.34 -4.19 0.88
N SER A 147 -26.60 -4.60 0.67
CA SER A 147 -27.45 -5.22 1.70
C SER A 147 -26.96 -6.59 2.16
N GLN A 148 -26.10 -7.26 1.39
CA GLN A 148 -25.45 -8.51 1.80
C GLN A 148 -24.39 -8.30 2.87
N ARG A 149 -23.86 -7.08 2.99
CA ARG A 149 -22.89 -6.69 4.01
C ARG A 149 -21.67 -7.63 4.08
N THR A 150 -21.13 -8.04 2.93
CA THR A 150 -20.08 -9.07 2.84
C THR A 150 -18.87 -8.77 3.73
N ALA A 151 -18.43 -7.51 3.74
CA ALA A 151 -17.29 -7.04 4.55
C ALA A 151 -17.53 -7.07 6.08
N ASP A 152 -18.71 -7.44 6.57
CA ASP A 152 -18.92 -7.70 8.00
C ASP A 152 -18.42 -9.09 8.44
N ALA A 153 -18.06 -9.97 7.49
CA ALA A 153 -17.63 -11.32 7.82
C ALA A 153 -16.35 -11.33 8.67
N ARG A 154 -15.48 -10.32 8.53
CA ARG A 154 -14.39 -10.05 9.47
C ARG A 154 -14.09 -8.55 9.59
N THR A 155 -14.00 -8.10 10.83
CA THR A 155 -13.52 -6.78 11.23
C THR A 155 -12.29 -7.00 12.09
N ILE A 156 -11.13 -6.58 11.60
CA ILE A 156 -9.82 -6.88 12.19
C ILE A 156 -9.21 -5.59 12.72
N GLY A 157 -8.68 -5.61 13.94
CA GLY A 157 -7.92 -4.48 14.47
C GLY A 157 -6.48 -4.85 14.72
N TYR A 158 -5.55 -4.10 14.14
CA TYR A 158 -4.15 -4.15 14.54
C TYR A 158 -3.98 -3.34 15.83
N TYR A 159 -3.29 -3.92 16.80
CA TYR A 159 -2.94 -3.26 18.06
C TYR A 159 -1.43 -3.09 18.11
N GLU A 160 -0.96 -1.83 18.15
CA GLU A 160 0.46 -1.53 18.24
C GLU A 160 0.96 -1.82 19.65
N GLY A 161 1.63 -2.95 19.85
CA GLY A 161 2.16 -3.39 21.14
C GLY A 161 3.17 -2.43 21.77
N TRP A 162 3.76 -1.54 20.97
CA TRP A 162 4.66 -0.47 21.40
C TRP A 162 3.94 0.86 21.72
N ASN A 163 2.62 0.97 21.55
CA ASN A 163 1.90 2.24 21.81
C ASN A 163 2.11 2.79 23.23
N TYR A 164 2.44 1.93 24.19
CA TYR A 164 2.75 2.33 25.56
C TYR A 164 3.99 3.23 25.69
N GLN A 165 4.83 3.28 24.65
CA GLN A 165 6.03 4.12 24.60
C GLN A 165 5.70 5.57 24.27
N ARG A 166 4.48 5.87 23.80
CA ARG A 166 4.03 7.24 23.57
C ARG A 166 3.91 7.98 24.92
N PRO A 167 4.17 9.30 24.94
CA PRO A 167 3.99 10.12 26.15
C PRO A 167 2.52 10.25 26.58
N CYS A 168 1.58 10.09 25.66
CA CYS A 168 0.14 10.13 25.89
C CYS A 168 -0.61 9.37 24.77
N GLY A 169 -1.93 9.27 24.87
CA GLY A 169 -2.74 8.57 23.85
C GLY A 169 -2.49 7.06 23.81
N ASN A 170 -2.06 6.48 24.94
CA ASN A 170 -1.74 5.06 25.07
C ASN A 170 -3.04 4.27 25.29
N MET A 171 -3.04 3.01 24.84
CA MET A 171 -4.12 2.06 25.04
C MET A 171 -3.55 0.77 25.62
N GLU A 172 -3.86 0.46 26.88
CA GLU A 172 -3.52 -0.85 27.43
C GLU A 172 -4.42 -1.94 26.84
N PRO A 173 -3.98 -3.22 26.82
CA PRO A 173 -4.78 -4.33 26.28
C PRO A 173 -6.22 -4.38 26.79
N GLU A 174 -6.44 -4.09 28.08
CA GLU A 174 -7.77 -4.14 28.70
C GLU A 174 -8.68 -2.99 28.31
N ASP A 175 -8.13 -1.92 27.72
CA ASP A 175 -8.88 -0.76 27.23
C ASP A 175 -9.38 -0.97 25.79
N ILE A 176 -8.93 -2.02 25.10
CA ILE A 176 -9.38 -2.34 23.73
C ILE A 176 -10.90 -2.56 23.73
N PRO A 177 -11.66 -1.82 22.90
CA PRO A 177 -13.12 -1.88 22.91
C PRO A 177 -13.65 -3.16 22.27
N LEU A 178 -14.08 -4.10 23.11
CA LEU A 178 -14.63 -5.38 22.65
C LEU A 178 -16.06 -5.24 22.10
N GLY A 179 -16.45 -6.19 21.26
CA GLY A 179 -17.71 -6.23 20.53
C GLY A 179 -17.65 -5.58 19.15
N HIS A 180 -16.55 -4.89 18.83
CA HIS A 180 -16.30 -4.30 17.51
C HIS A 180 -15.42 -5.19 16.62
N TRP A 181 -14.61 -6.06 17.24
CA TRP A 181 -13.59 -6.83 16.54
C TRP A 181 -13.99 -8.30 16.43
N THR A 182 -13.80 -8.87 15.26
CA THR A 182 -13.78 -10.33 15.07
C THR A 182 -12.40 -10.91 15.33
N HIS A 183 -11.38 -10.14 14.95
CA HIS A 183 -9.97 -10.50 15.10
C HIS A 183 -9.21 -9.31 15.67
N ILE A 184 -8.22 -9.59 16.52
CA ILE A 184 -7.18 -8.64 16.88
C ILE A 184 -5.85 -9.24 16.43
N ASN A 185 -5.11 -8.48 15.63
CA ASN A 185 -3.74 -8.79 15.26
C ASN A 185 -2.82 -8.00 16.21
N PHE A 186 -2.11 -8.68 17.09
CA PHE A 186 -1.09 -8.03 17.91
C PHE A 186 0.13 -7.71 17.02
N ALA A 187 0.46 -6.43 16.87
CA ALA A 187 1.62 -5.96 16.12
C ALA A 187 2.71 -5.49 17.11
N PHE A 188 3.96 -5.97 17.08
CA PHE A 188 4.45 -7.11 16.34
C PHE A 188 5.25 -8.04 17.29
N ALA A 189 5.52 -9.23 16.79
CA ALA A 189 6.72 -9.97 17.14
C ALA A 189 7.72 -9.89 15.98
N LEU A 190 9.00 -10.09 16.28
CA LEU A 190 10.09 -10.10 15.30
C LEU A 190 10.61 -11.52 15.07
N ILE A 191 11.53 -11.67 14.11
CA ILE A 191 12.28 -12.89 13.87
C ILE A 191 13.75 -12.60 14.16
N ASN A 192 14.33 -13.35 15.09
CA ASN A 192 15.74 -13.20 15.41
C ASN A 192 16.61 -13.55 14.19
N PRO A 193 17.51 -12.67 13.73
CA PRO A 193 18.24 -12.86 12.48
C PRO A 193 19.32 -13.96 12.54
N LYS A 194 19.63 -14.46 13.74
CA LYS A 194 20.62 -15.53 13.94
C LYS A 194 19.97 -16.89 14.16
N THR A 195 18.93 -16.92 14.99
CA THR A 195 18.27 -18.18 15.38
C THR A 195 17.05 -18.51 14.52
N PHE A 196 16.46 -17.50 13.85
CA PHE A 196 15.17 -17.58 13.16
C PHE A 196 14.01 -17.94 14.09
N HIS A 197 14.17 -17.75 15.40
CA HIS A 197 13.07 -17.88 16.33
C HIS A 197 12.27 -16.59 16.40
N ILE A 198 10.96 -16.70 16.65
CA ILE A 198 10.13 -15.56 17.04
C ILE A 198 10.69 -14.92 18.33
N GLU A 199 10.72 -13.59 18.37
CA GLU A 199 11.17 -12.83 19.54
C GLU A 199 10.35 -11.55 19.74
N ASP A 200 10.39 -11.04 20.96
CA ASP A 200 9.70 -9.81 21.34
C ASP A 200 10.39 -8.61 20.69
N MET A 201 9.63 -7.57 20.29
CA MET A 201 10.23 -6.29 19.88
C MET A 201 11.05 -5.69 21.03
N ASP A 202 10.49 -5.74 22.23
CA ASP A 202 11.10 -5.35 23.49
C ASP A 202 10.32 -5.98 24.65
N PRO A 203 10.85 -6.00 25.89
CA PRO A 203 10.17 -6.63 27.04
C PRO A 203 8.79 -6.03 27.38
N GLY A 204 8.61 -4.73 27.18
CA GLY A 204 7.34 -4.03 27.39
C GLY A 204 6.28 -4.49 26.39
N THR A 205 6.63 -4.53 25.11
CA THR A 205 5.76 -5.11 24.07
C THR A 205 5.44 -6.58 24.39
N GLY A 206 6.47 -7.37 24.73
CA GLY A 206 6.34 -8.79 25.05
C GLY A 206 5.43 -9.10 26.24
N SER A 207 5.39 -8.20 27.24
CA SER A 207 4.52 -8.33 28.41
C SER A 207 3.02 -8.26 28.10
N ARG A 208 2.64 -7.79 26.90
CA ARG A 208 1.23 -7.56 26.51
C ARG A 208 0.62 -8.69 25.69
N TYR A 209 1.40 -9.61 25.12
CA TYR A 209 0.88 -10.71 24.30
C TYR A 209 -0.22 -11.52 25.00
N GLY A 210 0.06 -11.97 26.22
CA GLY A 210 -0.91 -12.75 27.01
C GLY A 210 -2.13 -11.93 27.46
N ARG A 211 -1.98 -10.62 27.65
CA ARG A 211 -3.07 -9.74 28.07
C ARG A 211 -4.06 -9.49 26.95
N VAL A 212 -3.58 -9.26 25.72
CA VAL A 212 -4.44 -9.16 24.53
C VAL A 212 -5.11 -10.50 24.24
N ALA A 213 -4.36 -11.62 24.30
CA ALA A 213 -4.95 -12.94 24.13
C ALA A 213 -6.03 -13.25 25.19
N GLY A 214 -5.83 -12.78 26.43
CA GLY A 214 -6.79 -12.90 27.52
C GLY A 214 -8.14 -12.22 27.28
N LEU A 215 -8.25 -11.31 26.30
CA LEU A 215 -9.52 -10.67 25.92
C LEU A 215 -10.54 -11.68 25.36
N GLN A 216 -10.08 -12.83 24.84
CA GLN A 216 -10.96 -13.92 24.42
C GLN A 216 -11.85 -14.43 25.56
N ALA A 217 -11.42 -14.30 26.82
CA ALA A 217 -12.26 -14.66 27.97
C ALA A 217 -13.47 -13.71 28.17
N LYS A 218 -13.36 -12.46 27.70
CA LYS A 218 -14.43 -11.45 27.75
C LYS A 218 -15.29 -11.46 26.49
N GLN A 219 -14.71 -11.84 25.35
CA GLN A 219 -15.41 -12.01 24.07
C GLN A 219 -15.05 -13.39 23.46
N PRO A 220 -15.83 -14.44 23.74
CA PRO A 220 -15.47 -15.82 23.36
C PRO A 220 -15.37 -16.10 21.85
N ASP A 221 -15.97 -15.27 21.00
CA ASP A 221 -15.88 -15.37 19.54
C ASP A 221 -14.73 -14.54 18.94
N LEU A 222 -14.01 -13.78 19.77
CA LEU A 222 -12.82 -13.05 19.35
C LEU A 222 -11.70 -14.02 18.99
N LYS A 223 -10.99 -13.72 17.90
CA LYS A 223 -9.74 -14.38 17.52
C LYS A 223 -8.56 -13.46 17.76
N VAL A 224 -7.49 -13.97 18.38
CA VAL A 224 -6.28 -13.17 18.61
C VAL A 224 -5.10 -13.80 17.90
N TRP A 225 -4.49 -13.02 17.00
CA TRP A 225 -3.41 -13.46 16.12
C TRP A 225 -2.16 -12.65 16.44
N ILE A 226 -0.99 -13.22 16.17
CA ILE A 226 0.28 -12.47 16.22
C ILE A 226 0.65 -12.03 14.81
N ALA A 227 0.89 -10.73 14.62
CA ALA A 227 1.55 -10.23 13.43
C ALA A 227 3.07 -10.28 13.63
N VAL A 228 3.77 -10.86 12.67
CA VAL A 228 5.23 -10.99 12.66
C VAL A 228 5.77 -10.17 11.50
N GLY A 229 6.64 -9.19 11.78
CA GLY A 229 7.19 -8.32 10.76
C GLY A 229 6.97 -6.83 11.03
N GLY A 230 6.43 -6.14 10.02
CA GLY A 230 6.16 -4.71 10.00
C GLY A 230 7.33 -3.90 9.44
N TRP A 231 7.03 -2.67 9.02
CA TRP A 231 7.96 -1.78 8.32
C TRP A 231 9.35 -1.69 8.95
N ALA A 232 9.46 -1.42 10.26
CA ALA A 232 10.76 -1.21 10.90
C ALA A 232 11.66 -2.46 10.91
N MET A 233 11.10 -3.67 10.76
CA MET A 233 11.87 -4.91 10.74
C MET A 233 12.72 -5.05 9.46
N ASN A 234 12.29 -4.45 8.35
CA ASN A 234 13.02 -4.47 7.07
C ASN A 234 13.87 -3.20 6.83
N ASP A 235 13.96 -2.29 7.81
CA ASP A 235 14.85 -1.14 7.73
C ASP A 235 16.33 -1.53 7.72
N PRO A 236 17.24 -0.66 7.25
CA PRO A 236 18.69 -0.92 7.28
C PRO A 236 19.18 -1.36 8.67
N GLY A 237 19.65 -2.60 8.76
CA GLY A 237 20.03 -3.19 10.03
C GLY A 237 20.08 -4.71 9.99
N PRO A 238 20.28 -5.37 11.15
CA PRO A 238 20.46 -6.82 11.22
C PRO A 238 19.21 -7.62 10.84
N TYR A 239 18.02 -7.02 10.90
CA TYR A 239 16.75 -7.68 10.57
C TYR A 239 16.40 -7.58 9.09
N ARG A 240 17.04 -6.67 8.33
CA ARG A 240 16.65 -6.29 6.96
C ARG A 240 16.32 -7.46 6.03
N THR A 241 17.15 -8.51 6.04
CA THR A 241 17.04 -9.67 5.14
C THR A 241 16.38 -10.89 5.77
N VAL A 242 15.97 -10.83 7.04
CA VAL A 242 15.64 -12.04 7.83
C VAL A 242 14.49 -12.85 7.23
N PHE A 243 13.48 -12.19 6.63
CA PHE A 243 12.41 -12.88 5.92
C PHE A 243 12.91 -13.61 4.67
N SER A 244 13.70 -12.94 3.83
CA SER A 244 14.29 -13.54 2.62
C SER A 244 15.20 -14.71 2.98
N ASP A 245 16.06 -14.51 3.98
CA ASP A 245 16.94 -15.52 4.54
C ASP A 245 16.19 -16.76 5.05
N MET A 246 15.08 -16.54 5.76
CA MET A 246 14.21 -17.60 6.27
C MET A 246 13.51 -18.33 5.12
N ALA A 247 12.91 -17.59 4.19
CA ALA A 247 12.17 -18.14 3.07
C ALA A 247 13.05 -19.02 2.18
N ALA A 248 14.32 -18.66 2.00
CA ALA A 248 15.28 -19.38 1.16
C ALA A 248 15.83 -20.70 1.75
N SER A 249 15.55 -21.04 3.02
CA SER A 249 16.17 -22.20 3.67
C SER A 249 15.21 -23.00 4.53
N GLU A 250 14.90 -24.23 4.11
CA GLU A 250 13.98 -25.10 4.85
C GLU A 250 14.35 -25.30 6.33
N ALA A 251 15.64 -25.39 6.63
CA ALA A 251 16.13 -25.53 8.00
C ALA A 251 15.87 -24.28 8.86
N LYS A 252 15.96 -23.07 8.27
CA LYS A 252 15.61 -21.82 8.96
C LYS A 252 14.09 -21.70 9.14
N GLN A 253 13.33 -22.11 8.12
CA GLN A 253 11.87 -22.20 8.22
C GLN A 253 11.44 -23.12 9.36
N ASP A 254 12.07 -24.31 9.50
CA ASP A 254 11.72 -25.26 10.56
C ASP A 254 11.93 -24.66 11.96
N LYS A 255 13.03 -23.93 12.18
CA LYS A 255 13.29 -23.21 13.44
C LYS A 255 12.22 -22.15 13.73
N PHE A 256 11.86 -21.37 12.70
CA PHE A 256 10.78 -20.39 12.83
C PHE A 256 9.47 -21.07 13.17
N PHE A 257 9.07 -22.11 12.43
CA PHE A 257 7.81 -22.81 12.64
C PHE A 257 7.70 -23.44 14.03
N ASP A 258 8.78 -24.06 14.54
CA ASP A 258 8.81 -24.63 15.89
C ASP A 258 8.62 -23.55 16.96
N SER A 259 9.35 -22.45 16.83
CA SER A 259 9.26 -21.33 17.77
C SER A 259 7.91 -20.62 17.72
N LEU A 260 7.36 -20.41 16.52
CA LEU A 260 6.07 -19.78 16.29
C LEU A 260 4.93 -20.64 16.87
N LEU A 261 4.94 -21.95 16.61
CA LEU A 261 3.92 -22.85 17.15
C LEU A 261 3.97 -22.86 18.68
N THR A 262 5.17 -22.91 19.26
CA THR A 262 5.35 -22.83 20.72
C THR A 262 4.80 -21.50 21.28
N PHE A 263 5.09 -20.39 20.61
CA PHE A 263 4.60 -19.07 20.99
C PHE A 263 3.07 -18.97 20.93
N MET A 264 2.46 -19.41 19.82
CA MET A 264 1.00 -19.40 19.65
C MET A 264 0.31 -20.31 20.68
N GLN A 265 0.88 -21.48 21.00
CA GLN A 265 0.35 -22.36 22.05
C GLN A 265 0.47 -21.71 23.43
N ARG A 266 1.62 -21.10 23.76
CA ARG A 266 1.86 -20.44 25.04
C ARG A 266 0.84 -19.35 25.36
N TYR A 267 0.48 -18.55 24.36
CA TYR A 267 -0.44 -17.41 24.52
C TYR A 267 -1.87 -17.72 24.08
N ASN A 268 -2.19 -18.96 23.70
CA ASN A 268 -3.50 -19.36 23.19
C ASN A 268 -3.98 -18.51 21.98
N LEU A 269 -3.08 -18.24 21.05
CA LEU A 269 -3.38 -17.51 19.81
C LEU A 269 -4.10 -18.40 18.79
N ASP A 270 -4.83 -17.79 17.86
CA ASP A 270 -5.61 -18.47 16.82
C ASP A 270 -4.95 -18.49 15.44
N GLY A 271 -3.88 -17.73 15.25
CA GLY A 271 -3.19 -17.66 13.97
C GLY A 271 -2.02 -16.69 13.96
N VAL A 272 -1.41 -16.61 12.79
CA VAL A 272 -0.29 -15.73 12.48
C VAL A 272 -0.60 -14.88 11.26
N ASP A 273 -0.24 -13.61 11.33
CA ASP A 273 -0.20 -12.70 10.21
C ASP A 273 1.28 -12.45 9.86
N LEU A 274 1.67 -12.69 8.61
CA LEU A 274 3.04 -12.43 8.15
C LEU A 274 3.06 -11.11 7.41
N ASP A 275 3.75 -10.14 7.99
CA ASP A 275 3.87 -8.77 7.47
C ASP A 275 5.31 -8.53 6.99
N TRP A 276 5.70 -9.22 5.93
CA TRP A 276 6.99 -9.06 5.28
C TRP A 276 6.94 -7.89 4.30
N GLU A 277 7.70 -6.84 4.58
CA GLU A 277 7.71 -5.60 3.81
C GLU A 277 9.06 -5.31 3.12
N TYR A 278 9.34 -5.82 1.91
CA TYR A 278 8.52 -6.68 1.05
C TYR A 278 9.40 -7.72 0.32
N PRO A 279 8.87 -8.90 -0.05
CA PRO A 279 9.60 -9.86 -0.88
C PRO A 279 10.02 -9.23 -2.21
N VAL A 280 11.19 -9.64 -2.74
CA VAL A 280 11.77 -9.15 -4.01
C VAL A 280 12.22 -7.67 -4.00
N ALA A 281 11.71 -6.84 -3.11
CA ALA A 281 12.05 -5.41 -3.04
C ALA A 281 13.46 -5.18 -2.47
N GLU A 282 14.42 -4.85 -3.35
CA GLU A 282 15.83 -4.64 -3.00
C GLU A 282 16.02 -3.55 -1.94
N ASP A 283 15.24 -2.46 -2.04
CA ASP A 283 15.23 -1.35 -1.09
C ASP A 283 14.75 -1.76 0.31
N ARG A 284 14.19 -2.96 0.43
CA ARG A 284 13.74 -3.60 1.68
C ARG A 284 14.48 -4.90 2.00
N GLY A 285 15.56 -5.22 1.27
CA GLY A 285 16.38 -6.42 1.51
C GLY A 285 15.85 -7.71 0.87
N GLY A 286 14.87 -7.62 -0.02
CA GLY A 286 14.38 -8.74 -0.81
C GLY A 286 15.27 -9.04 -2.03
N ILE A 287 15.09 -10.25 -2.58
CA ILE A 287 15.77 -10.74 -3.79
C ILE A 287 14.76 -11.42 -4.74
N PRO A 288 15.06 -11.56 -6.05
CA PRO A 288 14.13 -12.16 -7.00
C PRO A 288 13.61 -13.56 -6.62
N ALA A 289 14.44 -14.37 -5.96
CA ALA A 289 14.06 -15.72 -5.52
C ALA A 289 12.95 -15.74 -4.45
N ASP A 290 12.70 -14.62 -3.77
CA ASP A 290 11.64 -14.50 -2.76
C ASP A 290 10.25 -14.81 -3.32
N PHE A 291 10.02 -14.52 -4.61
CA PHE A 291 8.74 -14.74 -5.28
C PHE A 291 8.25 -16.20 -5.14
N ASP A 292 9.15 -17.16 -5.35
CA ASP A 292 8.85 -18.60 -5.20
C ASP A 292 9.12 -19.11 -3.78
N ASN A 293 10.17 -18.58 -3.12
CA ASN A 293 10.52 -19.00 -1.77
C ASN A 293 9.40 -18.70 -0.77
N TYR A 294 8.68 -17.59 -0.92
CA TYR A 294 7.58 -17.24 -0.03
C TYR A 294 6.38 -18.19 -0.20
N VAL A 295 6.08 -18.61 -1.44
CA VAL A 295 5.09 -19.67 -1.69
C VAL A 295 5.49 -20.97 -0.98
N ASN A 296 6.77 -21.35 -1.08
CA ASN A 296 7.28 -22.54 -0.41
C ASN A 296 7.19 -22.44 1.12
N LEU A 297 7.56 -21.28 1.69
CA LEU A 297 7.43 -20.99 3.13
C LEU A 297 5.98 -21.18 3.58
N LEU A 298 5.00 -20.60 2.88
CA LEU A 298 3.58 -20.68 3.22
C LEU A 298 3.03 -22.10 3.12
N ARG A 299 3.41 -22.83 2.07
CA ARG A 299 3.05 -24.24 1.91
C ARG A 299 3.53 -25.06 3.10
N ARG A 300 4.81 -24.93 3.48
CA ARG A 300 5.40 -25.68 4.59
C ARG A 300 4.83 -25.24 5.95
N LEU A 301 4.59 -23.95 6.15
CA LEU A 301 3.93 -23.42 7.35
C LEU A 301 2.52 -24.01 7.50
N ARG A 302 1.70 -23.99 6.44
CA ARG A 302 0.36 -24.59 6.44
C ARG A 302 0.41 -26.08 6.80
N GLN A 303 1.33 -26.84 6.21
CA GLN A 303 1.53 -28.26 6.54
C GLN A 303 1.89 -28.46 8.02
N ARG A 304 2.78 -27.61 8.56
CA ARG A 304 3.18 -27.68 9.96
C ARG A 304 2.01 -27.39 10.90
N LEU A 305 1.26 -26.32 10.65
CA LEU A 305 0.13 -25.93 11.48
C LEU A 305 -0.98 -26.98 11.45
N ASN A 306 -1.31 -27.53 10.29
CA ASN A 306 -2.30 -28.62 10.17
C ASN A 306 -1.89 -29.88 10.95
N SER A 307 -0.59 -30.12 11.13
CA SER A 307 -0.07 -31.27 11.88
C SER A 307 -0.10 -31.06 13.41
N SER A 308 -0.38 -29.85 13.88
CA SER A 308 -0.37 -29.51 15.32
C SER A 308 -1.59 -30.02 16.10
N GLY A 309 -2.64 -30.46 15.40
CA GLY A 309 -3.91 -30.88 16.02
C GLY A 309 -4.85 -29.73 16.40
N ARG A 310 -4.44 -28.46 16.20
CA ARG A 310 -5.31 -27.28 16.30
C ARG A 310 -5.36 -26.57 14.96
N GLU A 311 -6.53 -26.07 14.61
CA GLU A 311 -6.71 -25.21 13.44
C GLU A 311 -6.14 -23.82 13.74
N TYR A 312 -5.13 -23.42 12.97
CA TYR A 312 -4.54 -22.09 13.02
C TYR A 312 -4.74 -21.36 11.68
N GLY A 313 -5.03 -20.07 11.75
CA GLY A 313 -5.07 -19.20 10.59
C GLY A 313 -3.69 -18.73 10.15
N ILE A 314 -3.57 -18.41 8.86
CA ILE A 314 -2.38 -17.74 8.28
C ILE A 314 -2.89 -16.61 7.40
N THR A 315 -2.44 -15.39 7.62
CA THR A 315 -2.72 -14.25 6.73
C THR A 315 -1.42 -13.62 6.26
N LEU A 316 -1.51 -12.90 5.15
CA LEU A 316 -0.46 -12.01 4.69
C LEU A 316 -0.98 -10.58 4.67
N THR A 317 -0.12 -9.66 5.07
CA THR A 317 -0.29 -8.26 4.75
C THR A 317 0.27 -7.97 3.36
N LEU A 318 -0.53 -7.32 2.52
CA LEU A 318 -0.17 -6.96 1.15
C LEU A 318 -0.09 -5.43 1.00
N PRO A 319 0.88 -4.90 0.26
CA PRO A 319 0.87 -3.51 -0.17
C PRO A 319 -0.23 -3.28 -1.21
N ALA A 320 -0.82 -2.08 -1.23
CA ALA A 320 -1.72 -1.68 -2.31
C ALA A 320 -0.99 -1.23 -3.59
N SER A 321 0.33 -0.99 -3.51
CA SER A 321 1.11 -0.50 -4.64
C SER A 321 1.62 -1.63 -5.53
N TYR A 322 1.51 -1.46 -6.85
CA TYR A 322 2.08 -2.34 -7.86
C TYR A 322 3.57 -2.62 -7.63
N TRP A 323 4.33 -1.59 -7.24
CA TRP A 323 5.79 -1.67 -7.09
C TRP A 323 6.23 -2.76 -6.12
N TYR A 324 5.53 -2.87 -4.99
CA TYR A 324 5.82 -3.89 -3.99
C TYR A 324 4.97 -5.15 -4.20
N LEU A 325 3.71 -5.01 -4.63
CA LEU A 325 2.80 -6.16 -4.81
C LEU A 325 3.29 -7.14 -5.88
N ARG A 326 4.02 -6.67 -6.89
CA ARG A 326 4.62 -7.53 -7.93
C ARG A 326 5.61 -8.57 -7.40
N GLY A 327 6.09 -8.41 -6.17
CA GLY A 327 6.93 -9.40 -5.48
C GLY A 327 6.16 -10.61 -4.92
N PHE A 328 4.82 -10.60 -5.00
CA PHE A 328 3.96 -11.63 -4.44
C PHE A 328 3.35 -12.51 -5.54
N ASN A 329 3.56 -13.83 -5.45
CA ASN A 329 2.89 -14.81 -6.30
C ASN A 329 1.47 -15.11 -5.79
N LEU A 330 0.55 -14.15 -5.94
CA LEU A 330 -0.76 -14.15 -5.28
C LEU A 330 -1.56 -15.45 -5.47
N GLN A 331 -1.63 -15.95 -6.70
CA GLN A 331 -2.39 -17.18 -7.03
C GLN A 331 -1.78 -18.42 -6.38
N ALA A 332 -0.45 -18.52 -6.32
CA ALA A 332 0.22 -19.65 -5.70
C ALA A 332 0.20 -19.58 -4.16
N MET A 333 0.09 -18.38 -3.59
CA MET A 333 0.01 -18.14 -2.15
C MET A 333 -1.39 -18.39 -1.59
N GLU A 334 -2.43 -17.96 -2.32
CA GLU A 334 -3.83 -17.97 -1.88
C GLU A 334 -4.30 -19.32 -1.27
N PRO A 335 -3.96 -20.51 -1.79
CA PRO A 335 -4.41 -21.79 -1.23
C PRO A 335 -3.93 -22.07 0.21
N TYR A 336 -2.87 -21.42 0.68
CA TYR A 336 -2.29 -21.68 2.00
C TYR A 336 -2.78 -20.73 3.09
N LEU A 337 -3.45 -19.65 2.70
CA LEU A 337 -3.86 -18.57 3.58
C LEU A 337 -5.29 -18.75 4.06
N SER A 338 -5.71 -17.96 5.03
CA SER A 338 -7.11 -17.76 5.37
C SER A 338 -7.67 -16.64 4.48
N TRP A 339 -6.98 -15.49 4.44
CA TRP A 339 -7.26 -14.33 3.59
C TRP A 339 -6.01 -13.44 3.45
N PHE A 340 -6.13 -12.40 2.63
CA PHE A 340 -5.15 -11.31 2.50
C PHE A 340 -5.65 -10.04 3.20
N ASN A 341 -4.76 -9.36 3.90
CA ASN A 341 -4.95 -8.05 4.53
C ASN A 341 -4.28 -7.00 3.63
N ILE A 342 -5.02 -6.22 2.82
CA ILE A 342 -4.40 -5.23 1.92
C ILE A 342 -4.31 -3.84 2.55
N MET A 343 -3.10 -3.28 2.63
CA MET A 343 -2.80 -1.97 3.20
C MET A 343 -3.16 -0.86 2.22
N THR A 344 -4.46 -0.54 2.15
CA THR A 344 -5.03 0.52 1.32
C THR A 344 -4.96 1.91 1.97
N TYR A 345 -3.80 2.17 2.57
CA TYR A 345 -3.38 3.42 3.19
C TYR A 345 -1.88 3.62 2.88
N ASP A 346 -1.32 4.78 3.22
CA ASP A 346 0.06 5.15 2.86
C ASP A 346 0.33 5.14 1.37
N ILE A 347 -0.69 5.48 0.58
CA ILE A 347 -0.55 5.68 -0.87
C ILE A 347 0.34 6.89 -1.15
N HIS A 348 0.21 7.94 -0.33
CA HIS A 348 0.93 9.20 -0.42
C HIS A 348 1.50 9.62 0.94
N GLY A 349 2.63 10.32 0.92
CA GLY A 349 3.32 10.78 2.12
C GLY A 349 4.57 11.60 1.82
N VAL A 350 5.30 12.00 2.87
CA VAL A 350 6.48 12.89 2.73
C VAL A 350 7.60 12.31 1.85
N TRP A 351 7.63 11.00 1.66
CA TRP A 351 8.58 10.33 0.78
C TRP A 351 8.36 10.66 -0.71
N ASP A 352 7.18 11.13 -1.10
CA ASP A 352 6.86 11.53 -2.49
C ASP A 352 7.81 12.63 -2.99
N ALA A 353 8.28 13.51 -2.10
CA ALA A 353 9.27 14.54 -2.40
C ALA A 353 10.61 13.99 -2.94
N LYS A 354 10.94 12.73 -2.63
CA LYS A 354 12.16 12.06 -3.10
C LYS A 354 11.95 11.26 -4.38
N ILE A 355 10.71 11.20 -4.88
CA ILE A 355 10.35 10.47 -6.08
C ILE A 355 10.15 11.50 -7.18
N ASP A 356 11.11 11.62 -8.10
CA ASP A 356 11.10 12.61 -9.19
C ASP A 356 9.78 12.67 -9.97
N SER A 357 9.05 11.55 -10.12
CA SER A 357 7.79 11.50 -10.88
C SER A 357 6.59 12.08 -10.13
N LEU A 358 6.68 12.16 -8.80
CA LEU A 358 5.61 12.63 -7.92
C LEU A 358 5.92 14.04 -7.41
N GLY A 359 7.15 14.25 -6.95
CA GLY A 359 7.59 15.50 -6.36
C GLY A 359 6.89 15.79 -5.01
N PRO A 360 7.16 16.97 -4.43
CA PRO A 360 6.62 17.34 -3.13
C PRO A 360 5.18 17.86 -3.23
N ILE A 361 4.26 17.03 -3.73
CA ILE A 361 2.85 17.38 -3.94
C ILE A 361 1.98 16.68 -2.89
N ALA A 362 1.22 17.46 -2.12
CA ALA A 362 0.37 16.94 -1.07
C ALA A 362 -0.84 16.21 -1.68
N GLN A 363 -0.99 14.94 -1.33
CA GLN A 363 -2.05 14.06 -1.82
C GLN A 363 -2.62 13.22 -0.66
N ALA A 364 -3.82 12.69 -0.86
CA ALA A 364 -4.51 11.92 0.16
C ALA A 364 -3.96 10.49 0.26
N HIS A 365 -3.54 10.05 1.45
CA HIS A 365 -2.93 8.72 1.62
C HIS A 365 -3.93 7.56 1.57
N THR A 366 -5.24 7.83 1.63
CA THR A 366 -6.33 6.85 1.53
C THR A 366 -7.31 7.21 0.40
N ASN A 367 -6.80 7.76 -0.69
CA ASN A 367 -7.59 8.11 -1.87
C ASN A 367 -8.34 6.90 -2.44
N LEU A 368 -9.68 6.92 -2.41
CA LEU A 368 -10.52 5.78 -2.83
C LEU A 368 -10.35 5.42 -4.31
N THR A 369 -10.02 6.38 -5.18
CA THR A 369 -9.75 6.10 -6.60
C THR A 369 -8.48 5.24 -6.75
N GLU A 370 -7.47 5.46 -5.90
CA GLU A 370 -6.20 4.73 -5.89
C GLU A 370 -6.34 3.39 -5.18
N ILE A 371 -7.13 3.34 -4.10
CA ILE A 371 -7.54 2.08 -3.46
C ILE A 371 -8.21 1.16 -4.49
N LYS A 372 -9.10 1.70 -5.34
CA LYS A 372 -9.74 0.92 -6.40
C LYS A 372 -8.70 0.38 -7.40
N MET A 373 -7.72 1.18 -7.81
CA MET A 373 -6.64 0.73 -8.69
C MET A 373 -5.79 -0.37 -8.05
N GLY A 374 -5.41 -0.23 -6.77
CA GLY A 374 -4.65 -1.26 -6.06
C GLY A 374 -5.42 -2.59 -5.96
N LEU A 375 -6.74 -2.55 -5.77
CA LEU A 375 -7.58 -3.76 -5.78
C LEU A 375 -7.70 -4.40 -7.19
N GLU A 376 -7.63 -3.62 -8.27
CA GLU A 376 -7.61 -4.17 -9.63
C GLU A 376 -6.44 -5.12 -9.86
N LEU A 377 -5.30 -4.90 -9.20
CA LEU A 377 -4.16 -5.82 -9.25
C LEU A 377 -4.54 -7.21 -8.74
N LEU A 378 -5.40 -7.32 -7.73
CA LEU A 378 -5.88 -8.61 -7.23
C LEU A 378 -6.85 -9.27 -8.22
N TRP A 379 -7.76 -8.49 -8.82
CA TRP A 379 -8.74 -9.01 -9.78
C TRP A 379 -8.10 -9.51 -11.08
N ARG A 380 -7.04 -8.84 -11.54
CA ARG A 380 -6.19 -9.31 -12.65
C ARG A 380 -5.54 -10.67 -12.37
N ASN A 381 -5.42 -11.04 -11.10
CA ASN A 381 -4.87 -12.32 -10.65
C ASN A 381 -5.95 -13.30 -10.19
N ASN A 382 -7.24 -13.04 -10.49
CA ASN A 382 -8.37 -13.90 -10.16
C ASN A 382 -8.50 -14.23 -8.66
N ILE A 383 -8.03 -13.33 -7.78
CA ILE A 383 -8.13 -13.53 -6.33
C ILE A 383 -9.58 -13.46 -5.90
N ASN A 384 -9.98 -14.36 -5.00
CA ASN A 384 -11.35 -14.38 -4.50
C ASN A 384 -11.62 -13.16 -3.60
N PRO A 385 -12.58 -12.27 -3.94
CA PRO A 385 -12.87 -11.07 -3.15
C PRO A 385 -13.28 -11.35 -1.71
N ALA A 386 -13.96 -12.48 -1.44
CA ALA A 386 -14.33 -12.87 -0.08
C ALA A 386 -13.12 -13.21 0.81
N ARG A 387 -11.92 -13.31 0.22
CA ARG A 387 -10.63 -13.55 0.89
C ARG A 387 -9.73 -12.31 0.88
N VAL A 388 -10.29 -11.14 0.57
CA VAL A 388 -9.60 -9.86 0.66
C VAL A 388 -10.23 -9.04 1.79
N VAL A 389 -9.38 -8.44 2.61
CA VAL A 389 -9.73 -7.56 3.72
C VAL A 389 -9.18 -6.17 3.43
N LEU A 390 -10.06 -5.16 3.38
CA LEU A 390 -9.70 -3.78 3.06
C LEU A 390 -9.06 -3.08 4.27
N GLY A 391 -7.87 -2.51 4.08
CA GLY A 391 -7.18 -1.72 5.10
C GLY A 391 -7.73 -0.31 5.25
N LEU A 392 -7.90 0.14 6.49
CA LEU A 392 -8.40 1.46 6.87
C LEU A 392 -7.41 2.11 7.83
N GLY A 393 -6.96 3.33 7.50
CA GLY A 393 -6.02 4.08 8.34
C GLY A 393 -6.76 4.88 9.41
N PHE A 394 -6.51 4.60 10.69
CA PHE A 394 -6.97 5.40 11.84
C PHE A 394 -5.95 6.51 12.19
N TYR A 395 -5.34 7.07 11.16
CA TYR A 395 -4.35 8.14 11.21
C TYR A 395 -4.40 8.88 9.86
N GLY A 396 -3.73 10.03 9.81
CA GLY A 396 -3.55 10.80 8.60
C GLY A 396 -2.09 10.99 8.24
N ARG A 397 -1.82 11.22 6.95
CA ARG A 397 -0.53 11.74 6.47
C ARG A 397 -0.63 13.24 6.31
N SER A 398 0.36 13.94 6.85
CA SER A 398 0.32 15.39 7.05
C SER A 398 1.54 16.09 6.44
N PHE A 399 1.35 17.34 6.05
CA PHE A 399 2.34 18.14 5.33
C PHE A 399 2.37 19.58 5.84
N THR A 400 3.56 20.18 5.81
CA THR A 400 3.73 21.63 5.87
C THR A 400 3.68 22.16 4.44
N MET A 401 2.65 22.94 4.12
CA MET A 401 2.38 23.47 2.78
C MET A 401 3.33 24.61 2.43
N LYS A 402 3.82 24.63 1.19
CA LYS A 402 4.78 25.63 0.70
C LYS A 402 4.16 27.02 0.55
N ASP A 403 2.92 27.08 0.05
CA ASP A 403 2.16 28.30 -0.12
C ASP A 403 0.90 28.25 0.76
N PRO A 404 0.79 29.10 1.81
CA PRO A 404 -0.42 29.24 2.62
C PRO A 404 -1.69 29.56 1.83
N GLY A 405 -1.55 30.08 0.59
CA GLY A 405 -2.66 30.29 -0.34
C GLY A 405 -3.14 29.02 -1.07
N CYS A 406 -2.40 27.91 -0.99
CA CYS A 406 -2.68 26.65 -1.66
C CYS A 406 -2.79 25.51 -0.63
N MET A 407 -4.00 25.30 -0.11
CA MET A 407 -4.28 24.33 0.97
C MET A 407 -5.13 23.12 0.53
N ARG A 408 -5.20 22.84 -0.77
CA ARG A 408 -5.92 21.68 -1.35
C ARG A 408 -4.97 20.55 -1.74
N ALA A 409 -5.49 19.35 -1.97
CA ALA A 409 -4.73 18.29 -2.64
C ALA A 409 -4.19 18.80 -4.00
N GLY A 410 -2.98 18.36 -4.36
CA GLY A 410 -2.25 18.82 -5.53
C GLY A 410 -1.42 20.09 -5.32
N CYS A 411 -1.39 20.67 -4.11
CA CYS A 411 -0.51 21.79 -3.76
C CYS A 411 0.86 21.29 -3.29
N GLU A 412 1.90 22.11 -3.45
CA GLU A 412 3.26 21.75 -3.01
C GLU A 412 3.43 21.82 -1.49
N PHE A 413 4.18 20.87 -0.92
CA PHE A 413 4.64 20.87 0.46
C PHE A 413 6.16 21.07 0.56
N THR A 414 6.66 21.37 1.76
CA THR A 414 8.10 21.48 2.04
C THR A 414 8.62 20.30 2.86
N GLU A 415 7.83 19.84 3.81
CA GLU A 415 8.16 18.75 4.73
C GLU A 415 6.87 18.17 5.35
N GLY A 416 7.01 17.23 6.29
CA GLY A 416 5.88 16.77 7.09
C GLY A 416 5.31 17.90 7.96
N ALA A 417 4.02 17.82 8.28
CA ALA A 417 3.46 18.69 9.31
C ALA A 417 4.13 18.39 10.66
N ASN A 418 4.01 19.31 11.62
CA ASN A 418 4.47 19.10 12.99
C ASN A 418 3.88 17.80 13.56
N GLY A 419 4.72 17.03 14.27
CA GLY A 419 4.27 15.82 14.93
C GLY A 419 3.25 16.14 16.02
N GLY A 420 2.26 15.27 16.17
CA GLY A 420 1.23 15.41 17.21
C GLY A 420 1.81 15.24 18.61
N THR A 421 1.11 15.75 19.62
CA THR A 421 1.55 15.74 21.02
C THR A 421 1.86 14.32 21.54
N CYS A 422 1.12 13.31 21.07
CA CYS A 422 1.22 11.94 21.54
C CYS A 422 2.02 11.05 20.58
N THR A 423 1.75 11.11 19.28
CA THR A 423 2.48 10.29 18.28
C THR A 423 3.87 10.83 17.99
N GLY A 424 4.09 12.13 18.16
CA GLY A 424 5.40 12.79 18.11
C GLY A 424 6.13 12.71 16.76
N THR A 425 5.49 12.19 15.71
CA THR A 425 6.14 11.85 14.44
C THR A 425 5.75 12.87 13.37
N PRO A 426 6.69 13.71 12.88
CA PRO A 426 6.39 14.64 11.80
C PRO A 426 5.83 13.94 10.56
N GLY A 427 4.78 14.52 9.97
CA GLY A 427 4.09 13.98 8.80
C GLY A 427 3.09 12.85 9.07
N VAL A 428 2.82 12.52 10.35
CA VAL A 428 1.80 11.54 10.77
C VAL A 428 1.04 12.09 11.97
N LEU A 429 -0.28 11.94 11.96
CA LEU A 429 -1.13 12.27 13.10
C LEU A 429 -2.14 11.14 13.31
N SER A 430 -2.34 10.72 14.56
CA SER A 430 -3.42 9.79 14.92
C SER A 430 -4.80 10.42 14.64
N ALA A 431 -5.84 9.61 14.40
CA ALA A 431 -7.20 10.14 14.24
C ALA A 431 -7.65 10.94 15.48
N ALA A 432 -7.24 10.51 16.69
CA ALA A 432 -7.48 11.24 17.92
C ALA A 432 -6.85 12.66 17.91
N GLU A 433 -5.59 12.79 17.49
CA GLU A 433 -4.91 14.10 17.40
C GLU A 433 -5.54 14.99 16.31
N ILE A 434 -5.99 14.40 15.20
CA ILE A 434 -6.65 15.15 14.12
C ILE A 434 -8.01 15.67 14.60
N ASN A 435 -8.78 14.86 15.32
CA ASN A 435 -10.05 15.30 15.92
C ASN A 435 -9.82 16.43 16.94
N GLU A 436 -8.76 16.36 17.75
CA GLU A 436 -8.39 17.46 18.66
C GLU A 436 -8.04 18.76 17.89
N ILE A 437 -7.32 18.67 16.77
CA ILE A 437 -7.03 19.80 15.90
C ILE A 437 -8.32 20.41 15.31
N ILE A 438 -9.28 19.58 14.92
CA ILE A 438 -10.60 20.02 14.44
C ILE A 438 -11.37 20.75 15.55
N ASP A 439 -11.41 20.17 16.75
CA ASP A 439 -12.09 20.76 17.91
C ASP A 439 -11.49 22.11 18.33
N ASN A 440 -10.19 22.29 18.06
CA ASN A 440 -9.47 23.55 18.26
C ASN A 440 -9.63 24.58 17.12
N GLY A 441 -10.54 24.33 16.18
CA GLY A 441 -10.97 25.32 15.17
C GLY A 441 -10.28 25.20 13.81
N ALA A 442 -9.69 24.04 13.48
CA ALA A 442 -9.17 23.80 12.14
C ALA A 442 -10.27 23.83 11.06
N THR A 443 -9.87 24.11 9.83
CA THR A 443 -10.77 24.06 8.67
C THR A 443 -10.80 22.65 8.10
N VAL A 444 -12.00 22.12 7.84
CA VAL A 444 -12.21 20.79 7.27
C VAL A 444 -12.88 20.92 5.90
N THR A 445 -12.28 20.30 4.88
CA THR A 445 -12.81 20.21 3.52
C THR A 445 -12.94 18.75 3.11
N TYR A 446 -14.11 18.38 2.58
CA TYR A 446 -14.34 17.04 2.05
C TYR A 446 -13.91 16.95 0.60
N ASP A 447 -12.97 16.05 0.30
CA ASP A 447 -12.63 15.66 -1.07
C ASP A 447 -13.56 14.51 -1.49
N GLU A 448 -14.53 14.82 -2.36
CA GLU A 448 -15.56 13.88 -2.79
C GLU A 448 -15.00 12.76 -3.69
N GLU A 449 -14.03 13.07 -4.54
CA GLU A 449 -13.44 12.10 -5.47
C GLU A 449 -12.54 11.11 -4.71
N ALA A 450 -11.66 11.62 -3.86
CA ALA A 450 -10.79 10.79 -3.05
C ALA A 450 -11.51 10.14 -1.86
N ALA A 451 -12.71 10.61 -1.51
CA ALA A 451 -13.47 10.21 -0.34
C ALA A 451 -12.64 10.30 0.95
N VAL A 452 -12.04 11.46 1.21
CA VAL A 452 -11.25 11.77 2.41
C VAL A 452 -11.62 13.15 2.97
N GLN A 453 -11.25 13.39 4.23
CA GLN A 453 -11.24 14.75 4.78
C GLN A 453 -9.84 15.34 4.64
N ILE A 454 -9.78 16.62 4.27
CA ILE A 454 -8.59 17.46 4.30
C ILE A 454 -8.78 18.47 5.44
N VAL A 455 -7.87 18.45 6.41
CA VAL A 455 -7.89 19.35 7.57
C VAL A 455 -6.69 20.27 7.50
N THR A 456 -6.92 21.57 7.72
CA THR A 456 -5.87 22.59 7.62
C THR A 456 -5.91 23.54 8.80
N TRP A 457 -4.73 23.83 9.37
CA TRP A 457 -4.58 24.68 10.56
C TRP A 457 -3.27 25.48 10.52
N ASP A 458 -3.06 26.37 11.49
CA ASP A 458 -1.83 27.16 11.68
C ASP A 458 -1.26 27.78 10.39
N SER A 459 -2.14 28.27 9.51
CA SER A 459 -1.87 28.88 8.20
C SER A 459 -1.24 27.98 7.13
N ASN A 460 -0.49 26.93 7.46
CA ASN A 460 0.22 26.11 6.48
C ASN A 460 0.30 24.62 6.83
N GLN A 461 -0.38 24.15 7.88
CA GLN A 461 -0.41 22.73 8.22
C GLN A 461 -1.60 22.07 7.54
N TRP A 462 -1.38 20.86 7.03
CA TRP A 462 -2.35 20.10 6.24
C TRP A 462 -2.30 18.63 6.64
N VAL A 463 -3.46 17.97 6.72
CA VAL A 463 -3.55 16.51 6.88
C VAL A 463 -4.72 15.95 6.09
N SER A 464 -4.53 14.79 5.47
CA SER A 464 -5.64 13.98 4.96
C SER A 464 -5.88 12.80 5.88
N PHE A 465 -7.13 12.52 6.19
CA PHE A 465 -7.52 11.37 7.02
C PHE A 465 -8.97 10.92 6.75
N ASP A 466 -9.35 9.84 7.41
CA ASP A 466 -10.72 9.32 7.39
C ASP A 466 -11.50 9.69 8.66
N ASP A 467 -12.65 10.33 8.46
CA ASP A 467 -13.66 10.54 9.52
C ASP A 467 -14.77 9.49 9.43
N THR A 468 -15.80 9.59 10.28
CA THR A 468 -16.93 8.65 10.25
C THR A 468 -17.71 8.64 8.93
N LYS A 469 -17.72 9.75 8.16
CA LYS A 469 -18.41 9.86 6.87
C LYS A 469 -17.61 9.13 5.78
N THR A 470 -16.31 9.36 5.69
CA THR A 470 -15.45 8.73 4.69
C THR A 470 -15.21 7.26 4.99
N LEU A 471 -15.09 6.90 6.27
CA LEU A 471 -15.08 5.51 6.73
C LEU A 471 -16.33 4.75 6.28
N LYS A 472 -17.53 5.35 6.43
CA LYS A 472 -18.77 4.74 5.93
C LYS A 472 -18.71 4.53 4.42
N THR A 473 -18.20 5.51 3.67
CA THR A 473 -18.07 5.42 2.21
C THR A 473 -17.16 4.25 1.81
N LYS A 474 -16.03 4.08 2.50
CA LYS A 474 -15.09 2.96 2.29
C LYS A 474 -15.66 1.60 2.69
N LEU A 475 -16.47 1.55 3.76
CA LEU A 475 -17.20 0.33 4.15
C LEU A 475 -18.25 -0.07 3.12
N ASP A 476 -19.04 0.89 2.64
CA ASP A 476 -20.02 0.68 1.58
C ASP A 476 -19.32 0.18 0.31
N PHE A 477 -18.18 0.78 -0.05
CA PHE A 477 -17.34 0.33 -1.16
C PHE A 477 -16.87 -1.12 -0.97
N ALA A 478 -16.40 -1.50 0.22
CA ALA A 478 -15.97 -2.86 0.52
C ALA A 478 -17.11 -3.88 0.34
N HIS A 479 -18.31 -3.55 0.84
CA HIS A 479 -19.50 -4.38 0.63
C HIS A 479 -19.87 -4.52 -0.85
N GLN A 480 -19.85 -3.41 -1.60
CA GLN A 480 -20.16 -3.40 -3.03
C GLN A 480 -19.17 -4.21 -3.86
N HIS A 481 -17.91 -4.34 -3.40
CA HIS A 481 -16.88 -5.12 -4.09
C HIS A 481 -16.71 -6.54 -3.51
N CYS A 482 -17.75 -7.06 -2.85
CA CYS A 482 -17.78 -8.42 -2.30
C CYS A 482 -16.63 -8.74 -1.33
N LEU A 483 -15.98 -7.72 -0.76
CA LEU A 483 -14.83 -7.94 0.11
C LEU A 483 -15.27 -8.70 1.35
N GLY A 484 -14.40 -9.57 1.84
CA GLY A 484 -14.68 -10.44 2.97
C GLY A 484 -14.50 -9.77 4.33
N GLY A 485 -13.90 -8.58 4.39
CA GLY A 485 -13.68 -7.88 5.64
C GLY A 485 -13.05 -6.51 5.52
N THR A 486 -12.81 -5.90 6.67
CA THR A 486 -11.94 -4.73 6.84
C THR A 486 -10.92 -4.95 7.95
N MET A 487 -9.75 -4.34 7.81
CA MET A 487 -8.77 -4.21 8.89
C MET A 487 -8.50 -2.74 9.20
N VAL A 488 -8.16 -2.43 10.45
CA VAL A 488 -7.75 -1.07 10.86
C VAL A 488 -6.29 -1.06 11.28
N TRP A 489 -5.56 -0.05 10.80
CA TRP A 489 -4.24 0.32 11.29
C TRP A 489 -4.34 1.72 11.92
N ALA A 490 -4.30 1.89 13.25
CA ALA A 490 -4.37 0.86 14.28
C ALA A 490 -5.40 1.27 15.34
N ILE A 491 -5.87 0.30 16.13
CA ILE A 491 -6.98 0.52 17.10
C ILE A 491 -6.64 1.63 18.09
N ASP A 492 -5.38 1.70 18.51
CA ASP A 492 -4.87 2.63 19.52
C ASP A 492 -4.58 4.05 18.99
N LEU A 493 -4.93 4.36 17.74
CA LEU A 493 -4.82 5.70 17.13
C LEU A 493 -6.16 6.45 17.06
N ASP A 494 -7.25 5.81 17.51
CA ASP A 494 -8.61 6.35 17.49
C ASP A 494 -9.06 6.81 18.89
N ASP A 495 -9.90 7.84 18.94
CA ASP A 495 -10.56 8.32 20.17
C ASP A 495 -11.85 7.52 20.50
N GLY A 496 -12.15 6.53 19.66
CA GLY A 496 -13.34 5.68 19.73
C GLY A 496 -14.41 6.03 18.71
N SER A 497 -14.32 7.19 18.06
CA SER A 497 -15.31 7.64 17.07
C SER A 497 -15.34 6.73 15.84
N LEU A 498 -14.17 6.37 15.29
CA LEU A 498 -14.06 5.53 14.11
C LEU A 498 -14.40 4.08 14.43
N THR A 499 -13.94 3.56 15.57
CA THR A 499 -14.28 2.22 16.08
C THR A 499 -15.78 2.06 16.29
N ASN A 500 -16.45 3.07 16.82
CA ASN A 500 -17.91 3.09 16.96
C ASN A 500 -18.62 3.06 15.62
N ALA A 501 -18.17 3.89 14.67
CA ALA A 501 -18.73 3.96 13.34
C ALA A 501 -18.57 2.62 12.58
N LEU A 502 -17.39 2.01 12.65
CA LEU A 502 -17.10 0.70 12.06
C LEU A 502 -18.00 -0.40 12.65
N GLY A 503 -18.12 -0.43 13.98
CA GLY A 503 -18.92 -1.44 14.66
C GLY A 503 -20.43 -1.18 14.65
N LYS A 504 -20.94 -0.11 14.04
CA LYS A 504 -22.35 0.32 14.17
C LYS A 504 -23.36 -0.78 13.85
N ASN A 505 -23.04 -1.63 12.89
CA ASN A 505 -23.92 -2.67 12.39
C ASN A 505 -23.57 -4.09 12.89
N ILE A 506 -22.47 -4.22 13.63
CA ILE A 506 -22.04 -5.48 14.21
C ILE A 506 -22.99 -5.85 15.35
N LYS A 507 -23.71 -6.97 15.19
CA LYS A 507 -24.67 -7.48 16.18
C LYS A 507 -23.96 -8.26 17.30
N ARG A 508 -23.08 -7.59 18.04
CA ARG A 508 -22.40 -8.11 19.24
C ARG A 508 -22.65 -7.19 20.44
N ARG A 509 -22.50 -7.72 21.65
CA ARG A 509 -22.47 -6.89 22.86
C ARG A 509 -21.21 -6.04 22.83
N LYS A 510 -21.38 -4.73 22.68
CA LYS A 510 -20.29 -3.75 22.75
C LYS A 510 -19.94 -3.46 24.21
N LEU A 511 -18.65 -3.44 24.53
CA LEU A 511 -18.16 -2.95 25.82
C LEU A 511 -17.89 -1.45 25.74
N PRO A 512 -17.83 -0.74 26.88
CA PRO A 512 -17.51 0.69 26.90
C PRO A 512 -16.18 0.94 26.20
N ILE A 513 -16.15 1.96 25.34
CA ILE A 513 -14.89 2.53 24.86
C ILE A 513 -14.41 3.48 25.93
N TYR A 514 -13.21 3.22 26.43
CA TYR A 514 -12.53 4.14 27.32
C TYR A 514 -11.77 5.13 26.46
N ALA A 515 -11.98 6.42 26.70
CA ALA A 515 -11.09 7.44 26.14
C ALA A 515 -9.66 7.09 26.57
N PRO A 516 -8.65 7.21 25.68
CA PRO A 516 -7.26 7.06 26.08
C PRO A 516 -7.03 7.89 27.34
N LYS A 517 -6.41 7.32 28.37
CA LYS A 517 -6.12 8.08 29.57
C LYS A 517 -5.26 9.27 29.14
N GLN A 518 -5.84 10.46 29.17
CA GLN A 518 -5.09 11.71 29.15
C GLN A 518 -4.22 11.66 30.41
N SER A 519 -3.01 11.14 30.29
CA SER A 519 -2.09 11.07 31.41
C SER A 519 -1.60 12.48 31.72
N PHE A 520 -2.36 13.12 32.60
CA PHE A 520 -2.01 14.24 33.47
C PHE A 520 -1.60 15.55 32.77
N GLU A 521 -2.16 16.65 33.27
CA GLU A 521 -1.51 17.96 33.20
C GLU A 521 0.01 17.75 33.38
N CYS A 522 0.81 18.31 32.48
CA CYS A 522 2.27 18.33 32.58
C CYS A 522 2.70 19.01 33.90
N GLY A 523 2.61 18.28 35.01
CA GLY A 523 2.95 18.69 36.36
C GLY A 523 4.17 17.91 36.78
N GLU A 524 5.29 18.62 36.77
CA GLU A 524 6.58 18.36 37.43
C GLU A 524 7.02 16.90 37.64
N ARG A 525 8.16 16.57 37.02
CA ARG A 525 8.92 15.35 37.30
C ARG A 525 9.07 15.16 38.82
N PRO A 526 8.76 13.98 39.38
CA PRO A 526 9.20 13.67 40.73
C PRO A 526 10.73 13.75 40.75
N GLU A 527 11.28 14.56 41.65
CA GLU A 527 12.70 14.49 41.97
C GLU A 527 13.05 13.07 42.47
N LEU A 528 14.22 12.61 42.05
CA LEU A 528 14.78 11.26 42.17
C LEU A 528 14.71 10.63 43.57
#